data_AF-A0A1V1NRA0-F1
#
_entry.id   AF-A0A1V1NRA0-F1
#
_cell.length_a   1.000
_cell.length_b   1.000
_cell.length_c   1.000
_cell.angle_alpha   90.00
_cell.angle_beta   90.00
_cell.angle_gamma   90.00
#
_symmetry.space_group_name_H-M   'P 1'
#
loop_
_entity.id
_entity.type
_entity.pdbx_description
1 polymer ?
#
loop_
_entity_poly.entity_id
_entity_poly.type
_entity_poly.pdbx_seq_one_letter_code
_entity_poly.pdbx_strand_id
1 'polypeptide(L)'
;METQNQIKRTISKPEAINQIKKLIDENPAMNKTQLADLVCERFNFFDPKGNKQTSGCVKALRKLEKSGHFVLPGTSREPKKWQPRRLEMSVPDPIGLPDEVSKISNLELVIVKTEDQMRIWNELMICEHYKSAGRLVGRQIRYLIKSEHGWLGGISFSSAALQLEDRDNWIGWDKENRLKNLQYIVNMSRFLIRNNVNCQNLASHVLGLVVKQMPLDYEAR
;
A
#
# COMPACT_ATOMS: atom_id res chain seq x y z
N MET A 1 -18.75 -0.23 4.88
CA MET A 1 -17.60 0.58 5.33
C MET A 1 -17.51 1.79 4.41
N GLU A 2 -17.54 2.99 5.00
CA GLU A 2 -17.98 4.24 4.38
C GLU A 2 -17.07 4.79 3.26
N THR A 3 -17.75 5.42 2.30
CA THR A 3 -17.31 6.23 1.15
C THR A 3 -15.85 6.68 1.16
N GLN A 4 -15.14 6.42 0.05
CA GLN A 4 -13.83 6.99 -0.24
C GLN A 4 -13.81 8.50 0.10
N ASN A 5 -13.02 8.86 1.10
CA ASN A 5 -13.14 10.12 1.80
C ASN A 5 -13.01 11.32 0.86
N GLN A 6 -14.05 12.15 0.85
CA GLN A 6 -14.21 13.30 -0.06
C GLN A 6 -13.35 14.50 0.34
N ILE A 7 -12.24 14.31 1.08
CA ILE A 7 -11.38 15.38 1.65
C ILE A 7 -11.24 16.54 0.67
N LYS A 8 -10.72 16.25 -0.53
CA LYS A 8 -10.50 17.25 -1.57
C LYS A 8 -11.80 18.00 -1.92
N ARG A 9 -12.89 17.28 -2.17
CA ARG A 9 -14.18 17.90 -2.53
C ARG A 9 -14.72 18.76 -1.39
N THR A 10 -14.56 18.34 -0.14
CA THR A 10 -15.00 19.08 1.04
C THR A 10 -14.19 20.35 1.23
N ILE A 11 -12.85 20.26 1.26
CA ILE A 11 -12.00 21.43 1.51
C ILE A 11 -11.86 22.38 0.32
N SER A 12 -12.27 21.96 -0.88
CA SER A 12 -12.35 22.85 -2.05
C SER A 12 -13.58 23.77 -2.05
N LYS A 13 -14.51 23.63 -1.11
CA LYS A 13 -15.64 24.55 -0.97
C LYS A 13 -15.15 25.92 -0.46
N PRO A 14 -15.70 27.06 -0.93
CA PRO A 14 -15.26 28.40 -0.52
C PRO A 14 -15.25 28.63 1.00
N GLU A 15 -16.29 28.16 1.69
CA GLU A 15 -16.41 28.24 3.16
C GLU A 15 -15.27 27.51 3.86
N ALA A 16 -14.95 26.29 3.41
CA ALA A 16 -13.87 25.50 3.97
C ALA A 16 -12.51 26.16 3.72
N ILE A 17 -12.29 26.75 2.54
CA ILE A 17 -11.07 27.51 2.22
C ILE A 17 -10.91 28.70 3.19
N ASN A 18 -11.98 29.45 3.46
CA ASN A 18 -11.93 30.58 4.39
C ASN A 18 -11.64 30.14 5.83
N GLN A 19 -12.23 29.02 6.27
CA GLN A 19 -11.90 28.45 7.58
C GLN A 19 -10.43 28.01 7.65
N ILE A 20 -9.89 27.39 6.59
CA ILE A 20 -8.48 26.99 6.55
C ILE A 20 -7.54 28.21 6.57
N LYS A 21 -7.88 29.30 5.87
CA LYS A 21 -7.11 30.56 5.94
C LYS A 21 -7.04 31.09 7.37
N LYS A 22 -8.19 31.17 8.04
CA LYS A 22 -8.26 31.60 9.44
C LYS A 22 -7.40 30.72 10.36
N LEU A 23 -7.40 29.40 10.15
CA LEU A 23 -6.55 28.47 10.91
C LEU A 23 -5.05 28.70 10.68
N ILE A 24 -4.64 29.05 9.45
CA ILE A 24 -3.25 29.40 9.12
C ILE A 24 -2.87 30.69 9.82
N ASP A 25 -3.72 31.71 9.76
CA ASP A 25 -3.47 33.04 10.34
C ASP A 25 -3.39 32.99 11.88
N GLU A 26 -4.24 32.18 12.53
CA GLU A 26 -4.25 31.98 13.98
C GLU A 26 -3.03 31.18 14.49
N ASN A 27 -2.33 30.45 13.62
CA ASN A 27 -1.29 29.50 14.02
C ASN A 27 -0.06 29.53 13.08
N PRO A 28 0.66 30.65 12.99
CA PRO A 28 1.71 30.87 11.98
C PRO A 28 2.94 29.95 12.15
N ALA A 29 3.15 29.38 13.34
CA ALA A 29 4.28 28.50 13.64
C ALA A 29 4.04 27.01 13.27
N MET A 30 2.82 26.63 12.88
CA MET A 30 2.51 25.23 12.58
C MET A 30 3.20 24.75 11.31
N ASN A 31 3.61 23.48 11.28
CA ASN A 31 3.99 22.84 10.03
C ASN A 31 2.78 22.27 9.28
N LYS A 32 2.97 21.91 8.01
CA LYS A 32 1.90 21.37 7.13
C LYS A 32 1.21 20.14 7.70
N THR A 33 1.91 19.30 8.45
CA THR A 33 1.34 18.09 9.07
C THR A 33 0.42 18.47 10.23
N GLN A 34 0.86 19.37 11.09
CA GLN A 34 0.05 19.88 12.21
C GLN A 34 -1.22 20.58 11.73
N LEU A 35 -1.10 21.44 10.71
CA LEU A 35 -2.27 22.06 10.07
C LEU A 35 -3.22 21.00 9.50
N ALA A 36 -2.68 19.98 8.83
CA ALA A 36 -3.50 18.91 8.28
C ALA A 36 -4.21 18.09 9.36
N ASP A 37 -3.59 17.84 10.50
CA ASP A 37 -4.23 17.16 11.65
C ASP A 37 -5.40 17.97 12.18
N LEU A 38 -5.23 19.28 12.33
CA LEU A 38 -6.28 20.18 12.82
C LEU A 38 -7.44 20.32 11.82
N VAL A 39 -7.13 20.33 10.52
CA VAL A 39 -8.14 20.26 9.46
C VAL A 39 -8.86 18.90 9.50
N CYS A 40 -8.16 17.79 9.75
CA CYS A 40 -8.83 16.49 9.88
C CYS A 40 -9.81 16.47 11.05
N GLU A 41 -9.44 17.04 12.20
CA GLU A 41 -10.34 17.18 13.35
C GLU A 41 -11.54 18.07 13.02
N ARG A 42 -11.29 19.26 12.47
CA ARG A 42 -12.33 20.26 12.18
C ARG A 42 -13.38 19.75 11.20
N PHE A 43 -12.97 19.02 10.18
CA PHE A 43 -13.84 18.55 9.09
C PHE A 43 -14.19 17.05 9.20
N ASN A 44 -13.87 16.40 10.31
CA ASN A 44 -14.14 15.00 10.59
C ASN A 44 -13.55 14.02 9.54
N PHE A 45 -12.30 14.26 9.12
CA PHE A 45 -11.60 13.38 8.18
C PHE A 45 -10.85 12.25 8.91
N PHE A 46 -11.59 11.19 9.21
CA PHE A 46 -11.07 9.98 9.84
C PHE A 46 -11.24 8.76 8.92
N ASP A 47 -10.32 7.81 9.02
CA ASP A 47 -10.49 6.49 8.41
C ASP A 47 -11.48 5.64 9.23
N PRO A 48 -11.95 4.49 8.70
CA PRO A 48 -12.87 3.61 9.43
C PRO A 48 -12.31 3.06 10.76
N LYS A 49 -11.01 3.20 11.02
CA LYS A 49 -10.36 2.82 12.29
C LYS A 49 -10.24 3.99 13.26
N GLY A 50 -10.76 5.17 12.92
CA GLY A 50 -10.70 6.38 13.73
C GLY A 50 -9.37 7.14 13.63
N ASN A 51 -8.47 6.78 12.73
CA ASN A 51 -7.22 7.52 12.54
C ASN A 51 -7.44 8.75 11.65
N LYS A 52 -6.76 9.85 11.95
CA LYS A 52 -6.76 11.05 11.10
C LYS A 52 -6.21 10.76 9.71
N GLN A 53 -6.85 11.29 8.67
CA GLN A 53 -6.38 11.15 7.29
C GLN A 53 -5.35 12.21 6.88
N THR A 54 -4.37 12.45 7.75
CA THR A 54 -3.39 13.54 7.63
C THR A 54 -2.69 13.57 6.28
N SER A 55 -2.22 12.41 5.79
CA SER A 55 -1.52 12.33 4.51
C SER A 55 -2.41 12.73 3.32
N GLY A 56 -3.68 12.35 3.34
CA GLY A 56 -4.67 12.75 2.33
C GLY A 56 -4.96 14.24 2.40
N CYS A 57 -5.11 14.77 3.61
CA CYS A 57 -5.34 16.18 3.87
C CYS A 57 -4.15 17.06 3.44
N VAL A 58 -2.91 16.70 3.78
CA VAL A 58 -1.70 17.41 3.29
C VAL A 58 -1.67 17.48 1.77
N LYS A 59 -2.00 16.38 1.06
CA LYS A 59 -2.05 16.40 -0.41
C LYS A 59 -3.13 17.33 -0.95
N ALA A 60 -4.30 17.35 -0.33
CA ALA A 60 -5.41 18.21 -0.73
C ALA A 60 -5.09 19.70 -0.47
N LEU A 61 -4.52 20.03 0.70
CA LEU A 61 -4.05 21.36 1.06
C LEU A 61 -2.98 21.87 0.08
N ARG A 62 -1.96 21.05 -0.25
CA ARG A 62 -0.93 21.41 -1.25
C ARG A 62 -1.52 21.71 -2.63
N LYS A 63 -2.61 21.03 -2.99
CA LYS A 63 -3.28 21.31 -4.26
C LYS A 63 -3.98 22.67 -4.24
N LEU A 64 -4.59 23.05 -3.12
CA LEU A 64 -5.20 24.38 -2.94
C LEU A 64 -4.14 25.50 -2.92
N GLU A 65 -3.00 25.26 -2.28
CA GLU A 65 -1.84 26.16 -2.34
C GLU A 65 -1.36 26.35 -3.77
N LYS A 66 -1.18 25.25 -4.53
CA LYS A 66 -0.80 25.31 -5.95
C LYS A 66 -1.83 26.04 -6.83
N SER A 67 -3.10 26.02 -6.43
CA SER A 67 -4.18 26.77 -7.08
C SER A 67 -4.29 28.24 -6.61
N GLY A 68 -3.38 28.71 -5.74
CA GLY A 68 -3.30 30.11 -5.32
C GLY A 68 -4.27 30.51 -4.20
N HIS A 69 -4.91 29.56 -3.52
CA HIS A 69 -5.88 29.91 -2.48
C HIS A 69 -5.25 30.46 -1.20
N PHE A 70 -4.08 29.96 -0.80
CA PHE A 70 -3.32 30.37 0.39
C PHE A 70 -1.89 29.82 0.31
N VAL A 71 -0.99 30.27 1.20
CA VAL A 71 0.37 29.74 1.35
C VAL A 71 0.41 28.85 2.59
N LEU A 72 0.94 27.63 2.46
CA LEU A 72 1.04 26.70 3.59
C LEU A 72 2.27 27.00 4.45
N PRO A 73 2.14 26.90 5.79
CA PRO A 73 3.25 27.16 6.69
C PRO A 73 4.26 25.99 6.71
N GLY A 74 5.55 26.31 6.84
CA GLY A 74 6.62 25.32 7.00
C GLY A 74 7.48 25.06 5.75
N THR A 75 8.77 24.87 6.01
CA THR A 75 9.86 24.82 5.02
C THR A 75 9.77 23.65 4.04
N SER A 76 10.18 23.93 2.80
CA SER A 76 10.42 22.96 1.74
C SER A 76 11.68 22.15 2.07
N ARG A 77 11.58 21.18 2.99
CA ARG A 77 12.61 20.14 3.08
C ARG A 77 12.58 19.35 1.78
N GLU A 78 13.72 19.29 1.10
CA GLU A 78 13.82 18.45 -0.08
C GLU A 78 13.43 17.01 0.28
N PRO A 79 12.56 16.38 -0.52
CA PRO A 79 12.16 15.01 -0.25
C PRO A 79 13.38 14.11 -0.36
N LYS A 80 13.80 13.51 0.76
CA LYS A 80 14.85 12.49 0.76
C LYS A 80 14.45 11.37 -0.22
N LYS A 81 15.35 11.02 -1.14
CA LYS A 81 15.13 9.89 -2.06
C LYS A 81 14.84 8.64 -1.22
N TRP A 82 13.70 8.02 -1.48
CA TRP A 82 13.32 6.80 -0.79
C TRP A 82 14.27 5.67 -1.19
N GLN A 83 14.77 4.94 -0.20
CA GLN A 83 15.56 3.73 -0.42
C GLN A 83 14.98 2.58 0.43
N PRO A 84 14.81 1.37 -0.15
CA PRO A 84 14.36 0.21 0.61
C PRO A 84 15.45 -0.24 1.60
N ARG A 85 15.03 -0.71 2.78
CA ARG A 85 15.94 -1.38 3.72
C ARG A 85 16.21 -2.80 3.19
N ARG A 86 17.48 -3.14 3.00
CA ARG A 86 17.91 -4.39 2.39
C ARG A 86 18.66 -5.28 3.37
N LEU A 87 18.90 -6.51 2.96
CA LEU A 87 19.95 -7.34 3.56
C LEU A 87 21.32 -6.89 3.04
N GLU A 88 22.38 -7.28 3.75
CA GLU A 88 23.75 -7.07 3.29
C GLU A 88 24.16 -8.09 2.22
N MET A 89 23.53 -9.26 2.23
CA MET A 89 23.76 -10.35 1.30
C MET A 89 22.43 -10.80 0.66
N SER A 90 22.54 -11.40 -0.52
CA SER A 90 21.40 -12.05 -1.19
C SER A 90 20.77 -13.11 -0.29
N VAL A 91 19.46 -13.32 -0.46
CA VAL A 91 18.76 -14.39 0.25
C VAL A 91 19.31 -15.75 -0.21
N PRO A 92 19.72 -16.65 0.72
CA PRO A 92 20.28 -17.94 0.35
C PRO A 92 19.32 -18.75 -0.51
N ASP A 93 19.88 -19.48 -1.47
CA ASP A 93 19.14 -20.35 -2.38
C ASP A 93 18.46 -21.51 -1.64
N PRO A 94 17.28 -21.97 -2.08
CA PRO A 94 16.65 -23.13 -1.44
C PRO A 94 17.48 -24.40 -1.65
N ILE A 95 17.62 -25.22 -0.61
CA ILE A 95 18.47 -26.42 -0.63
C ILE A 95 17.61 -27.67 -0.58
N GLY A 96 17.84 -28.60 -1.52
CA GLY A 96 17.18 -29.91 -1.55
C GLY A 96 15.69 -29.85 -1.88
N LEU A 97 15.24 -28.82 -2.59
CA LEU A 97 13.85 -28.66 -2.96
C LEU A 97 13.41 -29.80 -3.89
N PRO A 98 12.29 -30.51 -3.60
CA PRO A 98 11.80 -31.57 -4.46
C PRO A 98 11.15 -31.03 -5.74
N ASP A 99 11.11 -31.87 -6.77
CA ASP A 99 10.55 -31.53 -8.09
C ASP A 99 9.03 -31.30 -8.08
N GLU A 100 8.32 -31.68 -7.01
CA GLU A 100 6.86 -31.56 -6.89
C GLU A 100 6.45 -30.97 -5.54
N VAL A 101 5.48 -30.05 -5.57
CA VAL A 101 5.01 -29.34 -4.38
C VAL A 101 4.38 -30.28 -3.33
N SER A 102 3.82 -31.41 -3.76
CA SER A 102 3.21 -32.42 -2.88
C SER A 102 4.22 -33.05 -1.92
N LYS A 103 5.52 -32.97 -2.23
CA LYS A 103 6.61 -33.53 -1.43
C LYS A 103 7.26 -32.49 -0.51
N ILE A 104 6.85 -31.22 -0.60
CA ILE A 104 7.32 -30.14 0.28
C ILE A 104 6.51 -30.18 1.57
N SER A 105 7.21 -30.27 2.70
CA SER A 105 6.63 -30.16 4.03
C SER A 105 6.67 -28.70 4.51
N ASN A 106 5.75 -28.30 5.39
CA ASN A 106 5.79 -26.96 6.00
C ASN A 106 5.82 -25.78 5.00
N LEU A 107 5.22 -25.94 3.82
CA LEU A 107 5.03 -24.85 2.88
C LEU A 107 3.99 -23.86 3.44
N GLU A 108 4.42 -22.66 3.80
CA GLU A 108 3.59 -21.67 4.48
C GLU A 108 3.74 -20.25 3.92
N LEU A 109 2.71 -19.43 4.15
CA LEU A 109 2.70 -18.00 3.86
C LEU A 109 3.02 -17.21 5.14
N VAL A 110 4.21 -16.62 5.19
CA VAL A 110 4.64 -15.80 6.32
C VAL A 110 4.32 -14.34 6.05
N ILE A 111 3.37 -13.76 6.80
CA ILE A 111 3.07 -12.33 6.71
C ILE A 111 4.30 -11.51 7.11
N VAL A 112 4.71 -10.58 6.26
CA VAL A 112 5.78 -9.62 6.58
C VAL A 112 5.29 -8.62 7.63
N LYS A 113 5.80 -8.76 8.86
CA LYS A 113 5.50 -7.91 10.02
C LYS A 113 6.76 -7.31 10.63
N THR A 114 7.87 -8.03 10.65
CA THR A 114 9.13 -7.60 11.28
C THR A 114 10.06 -6.89 10.29
N GLU A 115 11.07 -6.19 10.82
CA GLU A 115 12.10 -5.56 9.98
C GLU A 115 12.91 -6.60 9.21
N ASP A 116 13.25 -7.74 9.82
CA ASP A 116 14.03 -8.79 9.15
C ASP A 116 13.26 -9.39 7.96
N GLN A 117 11.97 -9.68 8.15
CA GLN A 117 11.09 -10.14 7.06
C GLN A 117 10.97 -9.08 5.96
N MET A 118 10.94 -7.79 6.33
CA MET A 118 10.90 -6.70 5.36
C MET A 118 12.20 -6.62 4.54
N ARG A 119 13.35 -6.82 5.17
CA ARG A 119 14.65 -6.83 4.50
C ARG A 119 14.75 -8.02 3.54
N ILE A 120 14.36 -9.22 3.95
CA ILE A 120 14.27 -10.42 3.08
C ILE A 120 13.35 -10.14 1.88
N TRP A 121 12.13 -9.64 2.14
CA TRP A 121 11.19 -9.27 1.08
C TRP A 121 11.81 -8.29 0.09
N ASN A 122 12.39 -7.20 0.59
CA ASN A 122 12.98 -6.17 -0.28
C ASN A 122 14.15 -6.75 -1.09
N GLU A 123 14.97 -7.60 -0.48
CA GLU A 123 16.10 -8.24 -1.16
C GLU A 123 15.64 -9.14 -2.31
N LEU A 124 14.69 -10.04 -2.07
CA LEU A 124 14.10 -10.89 -3.12
C LEU A 124 13.50 -10.06 -4.26
N MET A 125 12.73 -9.02 -3.92
CA MET A 125 12.08 -8.19 -4.93
C MET A 125 13.10 -7.41 -5.77
N ILE A 126 14.20 -6.94 -5.16
CA ILE A 126 15.22 -6.16 -5.87
C ILE A 126 16.03 -7.04 -6.81
N CYS A 127 16.45 -8.22 -6.32
CA CYS A 127 17.38 -9.09 -7.03
C CYS A 127 16.70 -10.00 -8.05
N GLU A 128 15.45 -10.42 -7.82
CA GLU A 128 14.84 -11.51 -8.60
C GLU A 128 13.53 -11.13 -9.29
N HIS A 129 12.74 -10.19 -8.76
CA HIS A 129 11.49 -9.81 -9.40
C HIS A 129 11.73 -8.79 -10.52
N TYR A 130 11.17 -9.02 -11.71
CA TYR A 130 11.39 -8.17 -12.90
C TYR A 130 11.09 -6.67 -12.71
N LYS A 131 10.13 -6.32 -11.84
CA LYS A 131 9.83 -4.91 -11.46
C LYS A 131 10.78 -4.30 -10.41
N SER A 132 11.76 -5.06 -9.92
CA SER A 132 12.68 -4.69 -8.84
C SER A 132 11.98 -4.08 -7.61
N ALA A 133 12.72 -3.31 -6.83
CA ALA A 133 12.17 -2.47 -5.76
C ALA A 133 11.11 -1.51 -6.28
N GLY A 134 10.05 -1.36 -5.50
CA GLY A 134 9.04 -0.34 -5.71
C GLY A 134 8.15 -0.21 -4.48
N ARG A 135 7.74 1.02 -4.16
CA ARG A 135 6.77 1.24 -3.08
C ARG A 135 5.42 0.71 -3.53
N LEU A 136 4.88 -0.26 -2.80
CA LEU A 136 3.47 -0.58 -2.90
C LEU A 136 2.67 0.62 -2.35
N VAL A 137 1.56 0.93 -3.02
CA VAL A 137 0.74 2.10 -2.74
C VAL A 137 -0.58 1.64 -2.11
N GLY A 138 -1.06 2.41 -1.13
CA GLY A 138 -2.30 2.10 -0.41
C GLY A 138 -2.13 1.02 0.65
N ARG A 139 -3.25 0.44 1.07
CA ARG A 139 -3.31 -0.69 2.01
C ARG A 139 -2.65 -1.89 1.34
N GLN A 140 -1.72 -2.52 2.04
CA GLN A 140 -0.91 -3.59 1.47
C GLN A 140 -0.74 -4.73 2.45
N ILE A 141 -0.58 -5.92 1.88
CA ILE A 141 -0.10 -7.11 2.59
C ILE A 141 0.95 -7.79 1.75
N ARG A 142 1.95 -8.37 2.41
CA ARG A 142 3.08 -9.05 1.79
C ARG A 142 3.30 -10.37 2.52
N TYR A 143 3.55 -11.41 1.76
CA TYR A 143 3.83 -12.75 2.23
C TYR A 143 5.16 -13.21 1.67
N LEU A 144 6.02 -13.74 2.53
CA LEU A 144 7.13 -14.58 2.10
C LEU A 144 6.64 -16.02 1.99
N ILE A 145 7.07 -16.73 0.95
CA ILE A 145 6.76 -18.15 0.76
C ILE A 145 7.90 -18.94 1.41
N LYS A 146 7.59 -19.65 2.49
CA LYS A 146 8.59 -20.36 3.30
C LYS A 146 8.35 -21.86 3.24
N SER A 147 9.44 -22.62 3.31
CA SER A 147 9.46 -24.07 3.44
C SER A 147 10.62 -24.48 4.36
N GLU A 148 10.73 -25.75 4.68
CA GLU A 148 11.92 -26.37 5.26
C GLU A 148 13.18 -26.19 4.40
N HIS A 149 13.00 -26.03 3.08
CA HIS A 149 14.09 -25.80 2.12
C HIS A 149 14.55 -24.34 2.04
N GLY A 150 13.87 -23.42 2.73
CA GLY A 150 14.18 -21.98 2.74
C GLY A 150 13.07 -21.11 2.13
N TRP A 151 13.45 -19.91 1.69
CA TRP A 151 12.55 -18.94 1.09
C TRP A 151 12.37 -19.21 -0.40
N LEU A 152 11.15 -19.54 -0.82
CA LEU A 152 10.84 -19.92 -2.21
C LEU A 152 10.35 -18.74 -3.06
N GLY A 153 10.05 -17.60 -2.43
CA GLY A 153 9.59 -16.41 -3.12
C GLY A 153 8.73 -15.50 -2.25
N GLY A 154 7.86 -14.72 -2.88
CA GLY A 154 6.96 -13.81 -2.19
C GLY A 154 5.80 -13.33 -3.04
N ILE A 155 4.69 -13.02 -2.38
CA ILE A 155 3.48 -12.49 -3.01
C ILE A 155 2.93 -11.30 -2.22
N SER A 156 2.42 -10.29 -2.90
CA SER A 156 1.80 -9.14 -2.24
C SER A 156 0.54 -8.68 -2.93
N PHE A 157 -0.33 -8.10 -2.11
CA PHE A 157 -1.55 -7.44 -2.53
C PHE A 157 -1.54 -6.00 -2.06
N SER A 158 -2.02 -5.10 -2.90
CA SER A 158 -2.23 -3.69 -2.59
C SER A 158 -3.67 -3.28 -2.88
N SER A 159 -4.05 -2.09 -2.44
CA SER A 159 -5.27 -1.45 -2.90
C SER A 159 -5.36 -1.46 -4.43
N ALA A 160 -6.58 -1.57 -4.94
CA ALA A 160 -6.84 -1.54 -6.37
C ALA A 160 -6.37 -0.25 -7.04
N ALA A 161 -6.00 -0.37 -8.32
CA ALA A 161 -5.71 0.78 -9.17
C ALA A 161 -6.94 1.68 -9.25
N LEU A 162 -6.78 2.98 -9.04
CA LEU A 162 -7.91 3.93 -8.98
C LEU A 162 -8.75 3.92 -10.26
N GLN A 163 -8.10 3.73 -11.41
CA GLN A 163 -8.72 3.67 -12.73
C GLN A 163 -8.03 2.55 -13.50
N LEU A 164 -8.82 1.60 -13.99
CA LEU A 164 -8.36 0.51 -14.84
C LEU A 164 -9.54 0.15 -15.74
N GLU A 165 -9.51 0.66 -16.96
CA GLU A 165 -10.61 0.57 -17.91
C GLU A 165 -11.04 -0.88 -18.15
N ASP A 166 -10.09 -1.79 -18.37
CA ASP A 166 -10.40 -3.21 -18.59
C ASP A 166 -11.18 -3.84 -17.43
N ARG A 167 -10.80 -3.53 -16.18
CA ARG A 167 -11.54 -4.00 -14.99
C ARG A 167 -12.93 -3.37 -14.96
N ASP A 168 -13.00 -2.05 -15.12
CA ASP A 168 -14.26 -1.32 -15.02
C ASP A 168 -15.25 -1.82 -16.08
N ASN A 169 -14.80 -2.05 -17.31
CA ASN A 169 -15.59 -2.63 -18.40
C ASN A 169 -16.00 -4.08 -18.13
N TRP A 170 -15.08 -4.93 -17.65
CA TRP A 170 -15.38 -6.33 -17.37
C TRP A 170 -16.40 -6.52 -16.24
N ILE A 171 -16.33 -5.72 -15.18
CA ILE A 171 -17.31 -5.77 -14.07
C ILE A 171 -18.62 -5.02 -14.45
N GLY A 172 -18.58 -4.13 -15.45
CA GLY A 172 -19.71 -3.27 -15.80
C GLY A 172 -19.85 -2.05 -14.88
N TRP A 173 -18.74 -1.54 -14.35
CA TRP A 173 -18.70 -0.36 -13.51
C TRP A 173 -18.60 0.93 -14.31
N ASP A 174 -19.59 1.79 -14.15
CA ASP A 174 -19.41 3.22 -14.41
C ASP A 174 -18.52 3.89 -13.34
N LYS A 175 -18.29 5.19 -13.51
CA LYS A 175 -17.48 5.99 -12.59
C LYS A 175 -18.01 5.96 -11.15
N GLU A 176 -19.32 5.99 -10.96
CA GLU A 176 -19.92 6.06 -9.64
C GLU A 176 -19.83 4.71 -8.92
N ASN A 177 -20.18 3.64 -9.61
CA ASN A 177 -20.07 2.26 -9.14
C ASN A 177 -18.62 1.90 -8.82
N ARG A 178 -17.66 2.30 -9.66
CA ARG A 178 -16.25 2.13 -9.33
C ARG A 178 -15.89 2.82 -8.02
N LEU A 179 -16.25 4.10 -7.84
CA LEU A 179 -15.89 4.83 -6.62
C LEU A 179 -16.49 4.21 -5.35
N LYS A 180 -17.69 3.63 -5.45
CA LYS A 180 -18.35 2.91 -4.34
C LYS A 180 -17.72 1.55 -4.04
N ASN A 181 -17.31 0.83 -5.08
CA ASN A 181 -16.96 -0.59 -4.97
C ASN A 181 -15.44 -0.87 -5.01
N LEU A 182 -14.60 0.09 -5.36
CA LEU A 182 -13.16 -0.12 -5.53
C LEU A 182 -12.49 -0.70 -4.26
N GLN A 183 -13.03 -0.39 -3.09
CA GLN A 183 -12.54 -0.91 -1.80
C GLN A 183 -12.65 -2.44 -1.65
N TYR A 184 -13.49 -3.10 -2.44
CA TYR A 184 -13.66 -4.55 -2.44
C TYR A 184 -12.69 -5.27 -3.39
N ILE A 185 -11.86 -4.52 -4.12
CA ILE A 185 -10.88 -5.07 -5.05
C ILE A 185 -9.48 -4.87 -4.50
N VAL A 186 -8.67 -5.91 -4.63
CA VAL A 186 -7.23 -5.85 -4.35
C VAL A 186 -6.45 -6.16 -5.62
N ASN A 187 -5.29 -5.54 -5.76
CA ASN A 187 -4.36 -5.80 -6.85
C ASN A 187 -3.25 -6.73 -6.36
N MET A 188 -2.98 -7.82 -7.06
CA MET A 188 -1.75 -8.60 -6.87
C MET A 188 -0.56 -7.79 -7.38
N SER A 189 0.16 -7.12 -6.49
CA SER A 189 1.20 -6.15 -6.87
C SER A 189 2.54 -6.80 -7.21
N ARG A 190 2.83 -7.94 -6.60
CA ARG A 190 4.03 -8.75 -6.82
C ARG A 190 3.66 -10.22 -6.68
N PHE A 191 4.20 -11.04 -7.56
CA PHE A 191 4.22 -12.49 -7.40
C PHE A 191 5.58 -12.97 -7.91
N LEU A 192 6.35 -13.58 -7.01
CA LEU A 192 7.68 -14.09 -7.26
C LEU A 192 7.73 -15.54 -6.77
N ILE A 193 8.07 -16.44 -7.68
CA ILE A 193 8.72 -17.71 -7.38
C ILE A 193 10.17 -17.51 -7.83
N ARG A 194 11.14 -17.85 -6.98
CA ARG A 194 12.56 -17.57 -7.22
C ARG A 194 13.09 -18.33 -8.44
N ASN A 195 14.10 -17.79 -9.11
CA ASN A 195 14.59 -18.36 -10.38
C ASN A 195 15.22 -19.75 -10.24
N ASN A 196 15.74 -20.07 -9.06
CA ASN A 196 16.33 -21.36 -8.72
C ASN A 196 15.33 -22.35 -8.11
N VAL A 197 14.04 -22.01 -8.10
CA VAL A 197 12.97 -22.88 -7.62
C VAL A 197 12.36 -23.63 -8.80
N ASN A 198 12.81 -24.86 -9.00
CA ASN A 198 12.26 -25.79 -9.98
C ASN A 198 11.36 -26.80 -9.26
N CYS A 199 10.08 -26.45 -9.09
CA CYS A 199 9.11 -27.29 -8.40
C CYS A 199 7.75 -27.23 -9.11
N GLN A 200 7.29 -28.38 -9.60
CA GLN A 200 6.05 -28.52 -10.32
C GLN A 200 4.86 -28.12 -9.44
N ASN A 201 3.94 -27.34 -10.01
CA ASN A 201 2.71 -26.87 -9.38
C ASN A 201 2.88 -25.95 -8.15
N LEU A 202 4.10 -25.50 -7.83
CA LEU A 202 4.33 -24.62 -6.67
C LEU A 202 3.55 -23.31 -6.78
N ALA A 203 3.57 -22.66 -7.95
CA ALA A 203 2.92 -21.37 -8.15
C ALA A 203 1.40 -21.45 -7.94
N SER A 204 0.73 -22.44 -8.54
CA SER A 204 -0.72 -22.64 -8.40
C SER A 204 -1.08 -23.07 -6.98
N HIS A 205 -0.27 -23.90 -6.34
CA HIS A 205 -0.47 -24.28 -4.94
C HIS A 205 -0.40 -23.06 -4.00
N VAL A 206 0.63 -22.20 -4.16
CA VAL A 206 0.78 -20.96 -3.40
C VAL A 206 -0.42 -20.04 -3.61
N LEU A 207 -0.89 -19.86 -4.85
CA LEU A 207 -2.09 -19.06 -5.12
C LEU A 207 -3.33 -19.65 -4.42
N GLY A 208 -3.46 -20.98 -4.37
CA GLY A 208 -4.52 -21.67 -3.63
C GLY A 208 -4.47 -21.41 -2.11
N LEU A 209 -3.27 -21.37 -1.51
CA LEU A 209 -3.09 -20.98 -0.10
C LEU A 209 -3.50 -19.52 0.13
N VAL A 210 -3.06 -18.63 -0.77
CA VAL A 210 -3.29 -17.19 -0.67
C VAL A 210 -4.77 -16.85 -0.73
N VAL A 211 -5.55 -17.48 -1.64
CA VAL A 211 -7.00 -17.23 -1.76
C VAL A 211 -7.75 -17.54 -0.46
N LYS A 212 -7.28 -18.51 0.33
CA LYS A 212 -7.90 -18.88 1.61
C LYS A 212 -7.50 -17.92 2.74
N GLN A 213 -6.24 -17.50 2.79
CA GLN A 213 -5.68 -16.75 3.91
C GLN A 213 -5.77 -15.22 3.75
N MET A 214 -5.55 -14.71 2.53
CA MET A 214 -5.43 -13.28 2.26
C MET A 214 -6.68 -12.46 2.62
N PRO A 215 -7.93 -12.91 2.38
CA PRO A 215 -9.10 -12.12 2.75
C PRO A 215 -9.14 -11.77 4.25
N LEU A 216 -8.85 -12.74 5.13
CA LEU A 216 -8.84 -12.57 6.58
C LEU A 216 -7.74 -11.61 7.03
N ASP A 217 -6.51 -11.84 6.54
CA ASP A 217 -5.38 -11.00 6.91
C ASP A 217 -5.50 -9.56 6.36
N TYR A 218 -6.06 -9.43 5.15
CA TYR A 218 -6.30 -8.14 4.54
C TYR A 218 -7.40 -7.38 5.27
N GLU A 219 -8.46 -8.03 5.75
CA GLU A 219 -9.49 -7.38 6.57
C GLU A 219 -8.95 -6.88 7.91
N ALA A 220 -8.07 -7.63 8.56
CA ALA A 220 -7.46 -7.23 9.84
C ALA A 220 -6.51 -6.00 9.73
N ARG A 221 -5.92 -5.76 8.55
CA ARG A 221 -4.90 -4.72 8.28
C ARG A 221 -5.38 -3.29 8.45
#